data_AF-A0A517ZQZ0-F1
#
_entry.id   AF-A0A517ZQZ0-F1
#
_cell.length_a   1.000
_cell.length_b   1.000
_cell.length_c   1.000
_cell.angle_alpha   90.00
_cell.angle_beta   90.00
_cell.angle_gamma   90.00
#
_symmetry.space_group_name_H-M   'P 1'
#
loop_
_entity.id
_entity.type
_entity.pdbx_description
1 polymer ?
#
loop_
_entity_poly.entity_id
_entity_poly.type
_entity_poly.pdbx_seq_one_letter_code
_entity_poly.pdbx_strand_id
1 'polypeptide(L)'
;MHNEEPAALIFEDEDNTDIPVRRGFPRIAWLVILAMVGFVTYMQNGGRGEPHPLEDEESAPQDIIMLLQSRYLVGAASLWQDQDKLTAHKLYEQAAPLNQGTIEQRLKFAIVAEELAGAEEALSVLSDINDRVETSGFELNNQQLELRDALTALMTDYAAEEWTAPTVTPHQRQLIKDQLGWFGDLALAPKQGANEAARSAIIRSAQQTAIALLGSAGLFCLFLMVGIMVLVLFTAAYVTGSVQSAIHCGHSNHAGIYPETFAFWLLLFFVLTQSASYLVQDDRYRTLAMAAAMFGSLFALAWPRLRGIPWRQIRSDIGWTAGKRPLAEPAIGVGSYIMTIPFLFVGFLASVILMFVTGLVEPVGGGGDEFSPTSLPSHPIVSTVATADWFMVFQLYLVAAIGAPVVEETMFRGVMYRHLRECSHRWGFLLSFLFSALINSFIFAVIHPQGLVAVPALMAIAFGLTLAREWRGTLIPSMIAHGIHNGLLLTVLLLAIGN
;
A
#
# COMPACT_ATOMS: atom_id res chain seq x y z
N MET A 1 -33.74 -43.16 52.19
CA MET A 1 -32.37 -43.66 51.94
C MET A 1 -32.19 -43.72 50.45
N HIS A 2 -31.60 -42.67 49.89
CA HIS A 2 -30.22 -42.62 49.36
C HIS A 2 -30.22 -42.90 47.86
N ASN A 3 -30.00 -41.84 47.08
CA ASN A 3 -29.25 -41.89 45.83
C ASN A 3 -28.29 -40.69 45.88
N GLU A 4 -27.00 -40.98 45.97
CA GLU A 4 -25.91 -40.01 46.00
C GLU A 4 -25.59 -39.54 44.58
N GLU A 5 -25.46 -38.23 44.40
CA GLU A 5 -24.87 -37.59 43.22
C GLU A 5 -23.33 -37.72 43.27
N PRO A 6 -22.65 -37.84 42.12
CA PRO A 6 -21.19 -37.82 42.08
C PRO A 6 -20.68 -36.39 42.31
N ALA A 7 -19.77 -36.25 43.27
CA ALA A 7 -19.10 -35.03 43.65
C ALA A 7 -18.39 -34.37 42.45
N ALA A 8 -18.75 -33.12 42.17
CA ALA A 8 -18.00 -32.22 41.30
C ALA A 8 -16.66 -31.89 41.97
N LEU A 9 -15.55 -32.24 41.32
CA LEU A 9 -14.22 -31.76 41.66
C LEU A 9 -14.16 -30.25 41.43
N ILE A 10 -14.30 -29.50 42.51
CA ILE A 10 -13.99 -28.07 42.59
C ILE A 10 -12.47 -27.97 42.48
N PHE A 11 -11.96 -27.47 41.35
CA PHE A 11 -10.60 -26.96 41.29
C PHE A 11 -10.59 -25.67 42.10
N GLU A 12 -9.93 -25.69 43.26
CA GLU A 12 -9.70 -24.52 44.10
C GLU A 12 -8.89 -23.47 43.30
N ASP A 13 -9.44 -22.26 43.20
CA ASP A 13 -8.80 -21.06 42.66
C ASP A 13 -7.67 -20.60 43.61
N GLU A 14 -6.53 -21.28 43.58
CA GLU A 14 -5.29 -20.77 44.17
C GLU A 14 -4.56 -19.86 43.16
N ASP A 15 -5.00 -18.60 43.03
CA ASP A 15 -4.10 -17.42 42.81
C ASP A 15 -4.85 -16.07 42.84
N ASN A 16 -5.83 -15.87 43.75
CA ASN A 16 -6.45 -14.55 43.93
C ASN A 16 -5.75 -13.76 45.05
N THR A 17 -4.49 -13.39 44.82
CA THR A 17 -3.93 -12.25 45.57
C THR A 17 -4.60 -10.98 45.03
N ASP A 18 -5.49 -10.39 45.84
CA ASP A 18 -6.12 -9.07 45.60
C ASP A 18 -5.05 -7.97 45.52
N ILE A 19 -4.38 -7.86 44.36
CA ILE A 19 -3.58 -6.68 44.04
C ILE A 19 -4.57 -5.59 43.63
N PRO A 20 -4.67 -4.47 44.37
CA PRO A 20 -5.59 -3.40 44.02
C PRO A 20 -5.22 -2.82 42.65
N VAL A 21 -6.08 -3.05 41.65
CA VAL A 21 -5.81 -2.60 40.30
C VAL A 21 -5.90 -1.07 40.23
N ARG A 22 -4.78 -0.44 39.90
CA ARG A 22 -4.66 1.02 39.86
C ARG A 22 -5.43 1.58 38.67
N ARG A 23 -6.30 2.57 38.91
CA ARG A 23 -6.97 3.33 37.82
C ARG A 23 -5.90 3.90 36.87
N GLY A 24 -6.11 3.72 35.57
CA GLY A 24 -5.24 4.30 34.55
C GLY A 24 -5.47 5.81 34.37
N PHE A 25 -4.61 6.43 33.56
CA PHE A 25 -4.56 7.84 33.22
C PHE A 25 -4.89 8.04 31.73
N PRO A 26 -6.12 7.73 31.28
CA PRO A 26 -6.47 7.73 29.87
C PRO A 26 -6.28 9.11 29.21
N ARG A 27 -6.49 10.21 29.95
CA ARG A 27 -6.28 11.57 29.42
C ARG A 27 -4.82 11.82 29.05
N ILE A 28 -3.88 11.42 29.90
CA ILE A 28 -2.44 11.57 29.64
C ILE A 28 -2.05 10.67 28.47
N ALA A 29 -2.54 9.42 28.45
CA ALA A 29 -2.28 8.50 27.34
C ALA A 29 -2.75 9.06 25.99
N TRP A 30 -3.96 9.64 25.93
CA TRP A 30 -4.47 10.27 24.70
C TRP A 30 -3.66 11.49 24.27
N LEU A 31 -3.15 12.30 25.21
CA LEU A 31 -2.23 13.40 24.87
C LEU A 31 -0.96 12.86 24.20
N VAL A 32 -0.39 11.78 24.72
CA VAL A 32 0.79 11.12 24.12
C VAL A 32 0.46 10.52 22.75
N ILE A 33 -0.67 9.84 22.61
CA ILE A 33 -1.12 9.23 21.34
C ILE A 33 -1.27 10.32 20.28
N LEU A 34 -2.00 11.40 20.58
CA LEU A 34 -2.21 12.49 19.63
C LEU A 34 -0.91 13.21 19.27
N ALA A 35 -0.02 13.42 20.23
CA ALA A 35 1.30 14.01 19.98
C ALA A 35 2.15 13.11 19.07
N MET A 36 2.20 11.80 19.33
CA MET A 36 2.94 10.84 18.50
C MET A 36 2.34 10.70 17.10
N VAL A 37 1.01 10.60 16.99
CA VAL A 37 0.32 10.54 15.69
C VAL A 37 0.62 11.80 14.89
N GLY A 38 0.45 12.99 15.50
CA GLY A 38 0.76 14.26 14.85
C GLY A 38 2.23 14.37 14.43
N PHE A 39 3.16 13.93 15.30
CA PHE A 39 4.59 13.92 15.00
C PHE A 39 4.93 12.97 13.83
N VAL A 40 4.43 11.73 13.85
CA VAL A 40 4.68 10.74 12.78
C VAL A 40 4.09 11.22 11.46
N THR A 41 2.84 11.70 11.47
CA THR A 41 2.19 12.25 10.26
C THR A 41 2.95 13.47 9.74
N TYR A 42 3.43 14.36 10.62
CA TYR A 42 4.26 15.51 10.22
C TYR A 42 5.60 15.07 9.63
N MET A 43 6.29 14.10 10.23
CA MET A 43 7.56 13.60 9.69
C MET A 43 7.37 12.96 8.31
N GLN A 44 6.26 12.24 8.10
CA GLN A 44 5.95 11.56 6.84
C GLN A 44 5.49 12.50 5.72
N ASN A 45 4.81 13.61 6.05
CA ASN A 45 4.21 14.52 5.05
C ASN A 45 4.87 15.91 4.99
N GLY A 46 5.56 16.32 6.05
CA GLY A 46 6.14 17.64 6.25
C GLY A 46 7.67 17.68 6.14
N GLY A 47 8.34 16.53 6.04
CA GLY A 47 9.77 16.39 5.79
C GLY A 47 10.20 16.76 4.36
N ARG A 48 9.65 17.84 3.79
CA ARG A 48 10.25 18.55 2.66
C ARG A 48 11.48 19.31 3.19
N GLY A 49 12.53 18.56 3.53
CA GLY A 49 13.86 19.15 3.70
C GLY A 49 14.30 19.74 2.36
N GLU A 50 15.14 20.78 2.40
CA GLU A 50 15.70 21.39 1.18
C GLU A 50 16.21 20.32 0.20
N PRO A 51 16.08 20.54 -1.12
CA PRO A 51 16.50 19.56 -2.12
C PRO A 51 17.97 19.21 -1.86
N HIS A 52 18.19 17.98 -1.40
CA HIS A 52 19.55 17.47 -1.30
C HIS A 52 20.05 17.29 -2.74
N PRO A 53 21.28 17.71 -3.09
CA PRO A 53 21.75 17.79 -4.48
C PRO A 53 22.09 16.43 -5.14
N LEU A 54 21.41 15.35 -4.75
CA LEU A 54 21.57 14.03 -5.33
C LEU A 54 20.24 13.64 -5.99
N GLU A 55 20.08 14.06 -7.24
CA GLU A 55 18.89 13.94 -8.10
C GLU A 55 18.50 12.48 -8.47
N ASP A 56 19.12 11.46 -7.87
CA ASP A 56 18.92 10.05 -8.24
C ASP A 56 17.96 9.26 -7.33
N GLU A 57 17.72 9.68 -6.07
CA GLU A 57 16.89 8.89 -5.13
C GLU A 57 15.39 9.25 -5.15
N GLU A 58 15.02 10.51 -5.42
CA GLU A 58 13.60 10.94 -5.43
C GLU A 58 12.86 10.56 -6.72
N SER A 59 13.58 10.39 -7.84
CA SER A 59 13.04 10.04 -9.16
C SER A 59 12.75 8.54 -9.31
N ALA A 60 13.44 7.67 -8.56
CA ALA A 60 13.36 6.22 -8.71
C ALA A 60 11.95 5.61 -8.54
N PRO A 61 11.13 6.00 -7.53
CA PRO A 61 9.77 5.47 -7.40
C PRO A 61 8.83 5.93 -8.53
N GLN A 62 8.99 7.17 -8.99
CA GLN A 62 8.18 7.75 -10.07
C GLN A 62 8.49 7.09 -11.40
N ASP A 63 9.78 6.83 -11.66
CA ASP A 63 10.23 6.12 -12.85
C ASP A 63 9.70 4.69 -12.94
N ILE A 64 9.61 3.98 -11.81
CA ILE A 64 9.00 2.64 -11.77
C ILE A 64 7.49 2.72 -12.01
N ILE A 65 6.81 3.73 -11.47
CA ILE A 65 5.37 3.93 -11.75
C ILE A 65 5.15 4.20 -13.24
N MET A 66 5.96 5.09 -13.82
CA MET A 66 5.91 5.36 -15.26
C MET A 66 6.17 4.09 -16.07
N LEU A 67 7.19 3.31 -15.71
CA LEU A 67 7.48 2.02 -16.33
C LEU A 67 6.27 1.08 -16.31
N LEU A 68 5.63 0.93 -15.15
CA LEU A 68 4.45 0.07 -14.99
C LEU A 68 3.26 0.57 -15.82
N GLN A 69 3.00 1.88 -15.84
CA GLN A 69 1.94 2.49 -16.63
C GLN A 69 2.19 2.33 -18.14
N SER A 70 3.41 2.59 -18.60
CA SER A 70 3.79 2.43 -20.00
C SER A 70 3.74 0.97 -20.45
N ARG A 71 4.27 0.04 -19.64
CA ARG A 71 4.17 -1.41 -19.90
C ARG A 71 2.72 -1.88 -19.92
N TYR A 72 1.87 -1.37 -19.02
CA TYR A 72 0.43 -1.65 -19.06
C TYR A 72 -0.19 -1.23 -20.40
N LEU A 73 0.06 0.00 -20.84
CA LEU A 73 -0.51 0.54 -22.08
C LEU A 73 -0.02 -0.20 -23.32
N VAL A 74 1.29 -0.40 -23.44
CA VAL A 74 1.91 -1.14 -24.55
C VAL A 74 1.48 -2.62 -24.54
N GLY A 75 1.47 -3.23 -23.36
CA GLY A 75 1.02 -4.61 -23.16
C GLY A 75 -0.44 -4.81 -23.55
N ALA A 76 -1.33 -3.93 -23.08
CA ALA A 76 -2.74 -3.93 -23.46
C ALA A 76 -2.89 -3.73 -24.97
N ALA A 77 -2.24 -2.74 -25.57
CA ALA A 77 -2.28 -2.53 -27.02
C ALA A 77 -1.87 -3.80 -27.79
N SER A 78 -0.83 -4.49 -27.34
CA SER A 78 -0.35 -5.73 -27.97
C SER A 78 -1.31 -6.91 -27.84
N LEU A 79 -2.05 -7.05 -26.73
CA LEU A 79 -3.00 -8.15 -26.51
C LEU A 79 -4.26 -8.02 -27.37
N TRP A 80 -4.60 -6.80 -27.79
CA TRP A 80 -5.78 -6.49 -28.61
C TRP A 80 -5.46 -6.03 -30.03
N GLN A 81 -4.21 -6.25 -30.50
CA GLN A 81 -3.74 -5.83 -31.84
C GLN A 81 -4.65 -6.33 -32.99
N ASP A 82 -5.21 -7.52 -32.85
CA ASP A 82 -6.06 -8.13 -33.88
C ASP A 82 -7.50 -7.58 -33.94
N GLN A 83 -7.93 -6.78 -32.96
CA GLN A 83 -9.34 -6.37 -32.84
C GLN A 83 -9.67 -4.93 -33.27
N ASP A 84 -8.75 -3.96 -33.21
CA ASP A 84 -9.01 -2.62 -33.80
C ASP A 84 -7.80 -1.66 -33.75
N LYS A 85 -7.53 -0.91 -34.83
CA LYS A 85 -6.62 0.26 -34.80
C LYS A 85 -7.13 1.35 -33.84
N LEU A 86 -8.46 1.38 -33.62
CA LEU A 86 -9.13 2.28 -32.69
C LEU A 86 -8.68 2.07 -31.23
N THR A 87 -8.21 0.89 -30.86
CA THR A 87 -7.80 0.54 -29.49
C THR A 87 -6.47 1.18 -29.13
N ALA A 88 -5.49 1.14 -30.03
CA ALA A 88 -4.18 1.75 -29.81
C ALA A 88 -4.28 3.28 -29.67
N HIS A 89 -5.10 3.93 -30.51
CA HIS A 89 -5.32 5.37 -30.44
C HIS A 89 -5.99 5.80 -29.12
N LYS A 90 -7.00 5.06 -28.64
CA LYS A 90 -7.61 5.33 -27.31
C LYS A 90 -6.62 5.14 -26.17
N LEU A 91 -5.75 4.13 -26.25
CA LEU A 91 -4.70 3.92 -25.25
C LEU A 91 -3.65 5.05 -25.29
N TYR A 92 -3.35 5.59 -26.47
CA TYR A 92 -2.51 6.78 -26.61
C TYR A 92 -3.14 8.02 -25.95
N GLU A 93 -4.43 8.28 -26.18
CA GLU A 93 -5.15 9.37 -25.49
C GLU A 93 -5.10 9.20 -23.95
N GLN A 94 -5.21 7.96 -23.46
CA GLN A 94 -5.07 7.64 -22.03
C GLN A 94 -3.63 7.82 -21.52
N ALA A 95 -2.62 7.76 -22.39
CA ALA A 95 -1.22 7.94 -22.07
C ALA A 95 -0.84 9.41 -21.88
N ALA A 96 -1.63 10.36 -22.39
CA ALA A 96 -1.30 11.78 -22.39
C ALA A 96 -0.86 12.37 -21.02
N PRO A 97 -1.45 11.97 -19.87
CA PRO A 97 -0.97 12.44 -18.56
C PRO A 97 0.47 12.03 -18.21
N LEU A 98 1.04 11.03 -18.91
CA LEU A 98 2.44 10.62 -18.73
C LEU A 98 3.44 11.58 -19.39
N ASN A 99 2.97 12.50 -20.26
CA ASN A 99 3.81 13.53 -20.88
C ASN A 99 4.01 14.74 -19.96
N GLN A 100 4.44 14.48 -18.73
CA GLN A 100 4.65 15.49 -17.68
C GLN A 100 5.89 15.13 -16.86
N GLY A 101 6.39 16.10 -16.11
CA GLY A 101 7.57 15.93 -15.25
C GLY A 101 8.88 16.24 -15.97
N THR A 102 9.93 15.49 -15.62
CA THR A 102 11.32 15.75 -16.08
C THR A 102 11.50 15.51 -17.58
N ILE A 103 12.62 15.99 -18.13
CA ILE A 103 12.99 15.74 -19.52
C ILE A 103 13.04 14.25 -19.82
N GLU A 104 13.65 13.45 -18.93
CA GLU A 104 13.78 12.00 -19.08
C GLU A 104 12.41 11.33 -19.13
N GLN A 105 11.47 11.74 -18.29
CA GLN A 105 10.10 11.21 -18.29
C GLN A 105 9.40 11.54 -19.62
N ARG A 106 9.53 12.76 -20.13
CA ARG A 106 8.93 13.15 -21.42
C ARG A 106 9.59 12.44 -22.61
N LEU A 107 10.91 12.21 -22.57
CA LEU A 107 11.62 11.41 -23.57
C LEU A 107 11.18 9.92 -23.55
N LYS A 108 10.97 9.33 -22.37
CA LYS A 108 10.36 7.98 -22.23
C LYS A 108 8.95 7.96 -22.84
N PHE A 109 8.16 9.03 -22.66
CA PHE A 109 6.82 9.15 -23.25
C PHE A 109 6.85 9.20 -24.78
N ALA A 110 7.84 9.88 -25.40
CA ALA A 110 7.98 9.91 -26.86
C ALA A 110 8.11 8.48 -27.47
N ILE A 111 8.76 7.56 -26.76
CA ILE A 111 8.87 6.15 -27.17
C ILE A 111 7.51 5.44 -27.06
N VAL A 112 6.74 5.73 -26.01
CA VAL A 112 5.38 5.20 -25.87
C VAL A 112 4.46 5.74 -26.96
N ALA A 113 4.61 7.02 -27.33
CA ALA A 113 3.90 7.65 -28.44
C ALA A 113 4.23 6.97 -29.77
N GLU A 114 5.50 6.66 -30.04
CA GLU A 114 5.90 5.88 -31.21
C GLU A 114 5.18 4.53 -31.25
N GLU A 115 5.23 3.79 -30.13
CA GLU A 115 4.67 2.45 -30.08
C GLU A 115 3.13 2.45 -30.16
N LEU A 116 2.42 3.47 -29.68
CA LEU A 116 0.95 3.51 -29.68
C LEU A 116 0.33 4.27 -30.86
N ALA A 117 0.99 5.32 -31.35
CA ALA A 117 0.47 6.23 -32.36
C ALA A 117 1.36 6.38 -33.62
N GLY A 118 2.64 5.96 -33.55
CA GLY A 118 3.58 5.97 -34.67
C GLY A 118 4.66 7.05 -34.57
N ALA A 119 5.68 6.93 -35.42
CA ALA A 119 6.87 7.78 -35.37
C ALA A 119 6.60 9.27 -35.63
N GLU A 120 5.61 9.62 -36.45
CA GLU A 120 5.22 11.03 -36.68
C GLU A 120 4.71 11.70 -35.39
N GLU A 121 3.91 10.98 -34.61
CA GLU A 121 3.41 11.49 -33.32
C GLU A 121 4.55 11.62 -32.31
N ALA A 122 5.48 10.66 -32.28
CA ALA A 122 6.67 10.76 -31.44
C ALA A 122 7.54 11.97 -31.79
N LEU A 123 7.69 12.30 -33.08
CA LEU A 123 8.39 13.52 -33.52
C LEU A 123 7.64 14.79 -33.08
N SER A 124 6.31 14.79 -33.13
CA SER A 124 5.48 15.89 -32.61
C SER A 124 5.73 16.11 -31.10
N VAL A 125 5.76 15.02 -30.32
CA VAL A 125 6.08 15.07 -28.88
C VAL A 125 7.50 15.61 -28.64
N LEU A 126 8.50 15.16 -29.40
CA LEU A 126 9.87 15.66 -29.28
C LEU A 126 9.99 17.14 -29.66
N SER A 127 9.20 17.60 -30.63
CA SER A 127 9.10 19.03 -30.99
C SER A 127 8.48 19.86 -29.86
N ASP A 128 7.39 19.40 -29.24
CA ASP A 128 6.76 20.08 -28.09
C ASP A 128 7.74 20.18 -26.91
N ILE A 129 8.56 19.16 -26.66
CA ILE A 129 9.62 19.23 -25.64
C ILE A 129 10.63 20.34 -25.97
N ASN A 130 11.08 20.46 -27.21
CA ASN A 130 12.00 21.52 -27.62
C ASN A 130 11.39 22.91 -27.45
N ASP A 131 10.15 23.10 -27.90
CA ASP A 131 9.43 24.37 -27.78
C ASP A 131 9.29 24.77 -26.30
N ARG A 132 9.02 23.81 -25.40
CA ARG A 132 8.97 24.04 -23.94
C ARG A 132 10.32 24.38 -23.33
N VAL A 133 11.39 23.69 -23.74
CA VAL A 133 12.77 23.98 -23.28
C VAL A 133 13.15 25.41 -23.67
N GLU A 134 12.89 25.81 -24.91
CA GLU A 134 13.18 27.16 -25.40
C GLU A 134 12.33 28.23 -24.69
N THR A 135 11.03 27.99 -24.52
CA THR A 135 10.11 28.97 -23.92
C THR A 135 10.29 29.13 -22.41
N SER A 136 10.66 28.07 -21.70
CA SER A 136 10.93 28.10 -20.26
C SER A 136 12.33 28.62 -19.92
N GLY A 137 13.25 28.65 -20.90
CA GLY A 137 14.66 28.97 -20.66
C GLY A 137 15.42 27.87 -19.90
N PHE A 138 14.90 26.64 -19.89
CA PHE A 138 15.55 25.50 -19.26
C PHE A 138 16.80 25.10 -20.06
N GLU A 139 17.93 24.90 -19.37
CA GLU A 139 19.17 24.45 -20.01
C GLU A 139 19.29 22.93 -19.91
N LEU A 140 19.24 22.25 -21.06
CA LEU A 140 19.52 20.83 -21.14
C LEU A 140 21.01 20.57 -20.88
N ASN A 141 21.31 19.57 -20.05
CA ASN A 141 22.68 19.10 -19.90
C ASN A 141 23.14 18.35 -21.17
N ASN A 142 24.45 18.13 -21.31
CA ASN A 142 25.02 17.50 -22.51
C ASN A 142 24.42 16.10 -22.79
N GLN A 143 24.08 15.36 -21.74
CA GLN A 143 23.54 14.01 -21.85
C GLN A 143 22.08 14.03 -22.30
N GLN A 144 21.26 14.94 -21.77
CA GLN A 144 19.88 15.18 -22.19
C GLN A 144 19.81 15.65 -23.65
N LEU A 145 20.71 16.55 -24.05
CA LEU A 145 20.85 16.99 -25.44
C LEU A 145 21.16 15.80 -26.36
N GLU A 146 22.20 15.02 -26.03
CA GLU A 146 22.60 13.89 -26.86
C GLU A 146 21.52 12.80 -26.94
N LEU A 147 20.83 12.52 -25.82
CA LEU A 147 19.75 11.55 -25.76
C LEU A 147 18.54 12.01 -26.58
N ARG A 148 18.14 13.28 -26.45
CA ARG A 148 17.08 13.87 -27.26
C ARG A 148 17.42 13.80 -28.74
N ASP A 149 18.61 14.23 -29.13
CA ASP A 149 19.02 14.25 -30.55
C ASP A 149 19.09 12.82 -31.13
N ALA A 150 19.54 11.85 -30.34
CA ALA A 150 19.53 10.44 -30.72
C ALA A 150 18.10 9.92 -30.94
N LEU A 151 17.15 10.27 -30.07
CA LEU A 151 15.74 9.91 -30.24
C LEU A 151 15.11 10.62 -31.43
N THR A 152 15.39 11.90 -31.66
CA THR A 152 14.89 12.62 -32.85
C THR A 152 15.39 11.98 -34.13
N ALA A 153 16.68 11.64 -34.21
CA ALA A 153 17.25 10.90 -35.36
C ALA A 153 16.58 9.53 -35.54
N LEU A 154 16.40 8.77 -34.45
CA LEU A 154 15.73 7.47 -34.47
C LEU A 154 14.30 7.56 -35.01
N MET A 155 13.50 8.50 -34.48
CA MET A 155 12.10 8.67 -34.90
C MET A 155 11.99 9.21 -36.32
N THR A 156 12.95 10.01 -36.78
CA THR A 156 13.02 10.49 -38.18
C THR A 156 13.24 9.33 -39.14
N ASP A 157 14.17 8.41 -38.82
CA ASP A 157 14.39 7.22 -39.63
C ASP A 157 13.14 6.32 -39.66
N TYR A 158 12.49 6.10 -38.52
CA TYR A 158 11.26 5.30 -38.47
C TYR A 158 10.08 5.93 -39.21
N ALA A 159 9.94 7.26 -39.17
CA ALA A 159 8.94 7.97 -39.97
C ALA A 159 9.21 7.83 -41.48
N ALA A 160 10.48 7.68 -41.87
CA ALA A 160 10.89 7.37 -43.24
C ALA A 160 10.84 5.86 -43.59
N GLU A 161 10.26 5.02 -42.72
CA GLU A 161 10.20 3.56 -42.84
C GLU A 161 11.59 2.86 -42.87
N GLU A 162 12.63 3.54 -42.38
CA GLU A 162 13.99 3.01 -42.25
C GLU A 162 14.18 2.33 -40.89
N TRP A 163 13.63 1.12 -40.74
CA TRP A 163 13.61 0.36 -39.48
C TRP A 163 14.99 -0.05 -38.93
N THR A 164 16.03 0.09 -39.74
CA THR A 164 17.42 -0.13 -39.30
C THR A 164 18.02 1.09 -38.63
N ALA A 165 17.38 2.26 -38.72
CA ALA A 165 17.82 3.55 -38.19
C ALA A 165 19.29 3.89 -38.51
N PRO A 166 19.64 4.05 -39.81
CA PRO A 166 21.02 4.26 -40.25
C PRO A 166 21.66 5.54 -39.74
N THR A 167 20.87 6.55 -39.34
CA THR A 167 21.40 7.82 -38.83
C THR A 167 21.83 7.74 -37.36
N VAL A 168 21.41 6.69 -36.64
CA VAL A 168 21.70 6.51 -35.21
C VAL A 168 22.95 5.66 -35.02
N THR A 169 24.00 6.30 -34.47
CA THR A 169 25.30 5.67 -34.25
C THR A 169 25.27 4.58 -33.17
N PRO A 170 26.24 3.64 -33.15
CA PRO A 170 26.33 2.65 -32.07
C PRO A 170 26.43 3.25 -30.67
N HIS A 171 27.11 4.40 -30.53
CA HIS A 171 27.20 5.15 -29.27
C HIS A 171 25.82 5.60 -28.80
N GLN A 172 25.06 6.25 -29.69
CA GLN A 172 23.71 6.73 -29.39
C GLN A 172 22.74 5.58 -29.06
N ARG A 173 22.86 4.44 -29.74
CA ARG A 173 22.07 3.24 -29.39
C ARG A 173 22.37 2.74 -27.98
N GLN A 174 23.64 2.76 -27.58
CA GLN A 174 24.03 2.38 -26.23
C GLN A 174 23.53 3.40 -25.20
N LEU A 175 23.65 4.71 -25.50
CA LEU A 175 23.12 5.78 -24.66
C LEU A 175 21.60 5.64 -24.43
N ILE A 176 20.83 5.38 -25.49
CA ILE A 176 19.38 5.14 -25.40
C ILE A 176 19.06 3.98 -24.46
N LYS A 177 19.81 2.87 -24.53
CA LYS A 177 19.62 1.72 -23.63
C LYS A 177 19.99 2.04 -22.19
N ASP A 178 21.15 2.65 -21.98
CA ASP A 178 21.69 2.90 -20.65
C ASP A 178 20.86 3.92 -19.88
N GLN A 179 20.29 4.91 -20.57
CA GLN A 179 19.49 5.99 -19.94
C GLN A 179 18.01 5.64 -19.80
N LEU A 180 17.44 4.86 -20.74
CA LEU A 180 16.01 4.64 -20.80
C LEU A 180 15.60 3.20 -20.46
N GLY A 181 16.55 2.30 -20.24
CA GLY A 181 16.32 0.91 -19.85
C GLY A 181 15.33 0.20 -20.78
N TRP A 182 14.24 -0.32 -20.21
CA TRP A 182 13.18 -1.00 -20.98
C TRP A 182 12.61 -0.15 -22.13
N PHE A 183 12.49 1.16 -21.95
CA PHE A 183 12.03 2.06 -23.01
C PHE A 183 13.05 2.14 -24.15
N GLY A 184 14.34 2.18 -23.83
CA GLY A 184 15.40 2.18 -24.84
C GLY A 184 15.45 0.88 -25.63
N ASP A 185 15.27 -0.26 -24.96
CA ASP A 185 15.12 -1.55 -25.63
C ASP A 185 13.90 -1.59 -26.56
N LEU A 186 12.76 -1.05 -26.11
CA LEU A 186 11.55 -0.93 -26.93
C LEU A 186 11.79 -0.06 -28.17
N ALA A 187 12.38 1.14 -28.01
CA ALA A 187 12.67 2.07 -29.10
C ALA A 187 13.59 1.47 -30.17
N LEU A 188 14.55 0.63 -29.77
CA LEU A 188 15.51 0.01 -30.68
C LEU A 188 15.01 -1.31 -31.30
N ALA A 189 13.78 -1.73 -30.99
CA ALA A 189 13.15 -2.94 -31.50
C ALA A 189 11.80 -2.62 -32.18
N PRO A 190 11.78 -1.89 -33.32
CA PRO A 190 10.56 -1.39 -33.95
C PRO A 190 9.67 -2.54 -34.46
N LYS A 191 8.36 -2.28 -34.61
CA LYS A 191 7.35 -3.27 -35.05
C LYS A 191 7.72 -3.98 -36.36
N GLN A 192 8.26 -3.24 -37.32
CA GLN A 192 8.64 -3.71 -38.65
C GLN A 192 10.13 -4.07 -38.75
N GLY A 193 10.85 -4.10 -37.62
CA GLY A 193 12.27 -4.44 -37.57
C GLY A 193 12.55 -5.92 -37.83
N ALA A 194 13.77 -6.24 -38.26
CA ALA A 194 14.18 -7.60 -38.64
C ALA A 194 14.35 -8.57 -37.44
N ASN A 195 14.47 -8.05 -36.21
CA ASN A 195 14.75 -8.87 -35.01
C ASN A 195 13.48 -9.14 -34.18
N GLU A 196 12.59 -9.96 -34.74
CA GLU A 196 11.32 -10.33 -34.12
C GLU A 196 11.50 -11.02 -32.76
N ALA A 197 12.56 -11.81 -32.58
CA ALA A 197 12.83 -12.53 -31.34
C ALA A 197 13.17 -11.58 -30.18
N ALA A 198 14.01 -10.57 -30.42
CA ALA A 198 14.33 -9.55 -29.42
C ALA A 198 13.09 -8.71 -29.07
N ARG A 199 12.33 -8.28 -30.08
CA ARG A 199 11.07 -7.54 -29.87
C ARG A 199 10.06 -8.35 -29.05
N SER A 200 9.88 -9.62 -29.36
CA SER A 200 8.94 -10.50 -28.65
C SER A 200 9.26 -10.62 -27.15
N ALA A 201 10.55 -10.61 -26.77
CA ALA A 201 10.95 -10.63 -25.38
C ALA A 201 10.55 -9.34 -24.64
N ILE A 202 10.75 -8.18 -25.28
CA ILE A 202 10.41 -6.86 -24.72
C ILE A 202 8.89 -6.74 -24.55
N ILE A 203 8.12 -7.08 -25.59
CA ILE A 203 6.64 -7.02 -25.54
C ILE A 203 6.08 -8.00 -24.52
N ARG A 204 6.69 -9.18 -24.33
CA ARG A 204 6.24 -10.14 -23.30
C ARG A 204 6.25 -9.54 -21.90
N SER A 205 7.27 -8.75 -21.55
CA SER A 205 7.32 -8.08 -20.24
C SER A 205 6.18 -7.07 -20.05
N ALA A 206 5.81 -6.36 -21.12
CA ALA A 206 4.66 -5.46 -21.14
C ALA A 206 3.33 -6.22 -21.02
N GLN A 207 3.19 -7.33 -21.75
CA GLN A 207 2.03 -8.22 -21.67
C GLN A 207 1.86 -8.81 -20.28
N GLN A 208 2.93 -9.25 -19.63
CA GLN A 208 2.90 -9.73 -18.25
C GLN A 208 2.38 -8.66 -17.30
N THR A 209 2.88 -7.42 -17.43
CA THR A 209 2.41 -6.27 -16.66
C THR A 209 0.91 -6.04 -16.88
N ALA A 210 0.46 -6.00 -18.14
CA ALA A 210 -0.93 -5.80 -18.49
C ALA A 210 -1.85 -6.92 -17.96
N ILE A 211 -1.45 -8.18 -18.14
CA ILE A 211 -2.20 -9.35 -17.65
C ILE A 211 -2.29 -9.34 -16.11
N ALA A 212 -1.20 -9.04 -15.42
CA ALA A 212 -1.18 -8.96 -13.96
C ALA A 212 -2.16 -7.89 -13.45
N LEU A 213 -2.09 -6.68 -14.00
CA LEU A 213 -2.94 -5.57 -13.58
C LEU A 213 -4.41 -5.78 -13.98
N LEU A 214 -4.71 -6.16 -15.22
CA LEU A 214 -6.08 -6.44 -15.67
C LEU A 214 -6.69 -7.65 -14.95
N GLY A 215 -5.91 -8.71 -14.77
CA GLY A 215 -6.33 -9.89 -14.01
C GLY A 215 -6.64 -9.55 -12.56
N SER A 216 -5.80 -8.73 -11.92
CA SER A 216 -6.05 -8.25 -10.55
C SER A 216 -7.29 -7.36 -10.45
N ALA A 217 -7.53 -6.49 -11.43
CA ALA A 217 -8.73 -5.65 -11.49
C ALA A 217 -10.00 -6.49 -11.70
N GLY A 218 -9.95 -7.49 -12.57
CA GLY A 218 -11.04 -8.45 -12.76
C GLY A 218 -11.35 -9.25 -11.50
N LEU A 219 -10.32 -9.73 -10.80
CA LEU A 219 -10.45 -10.43 -9.53
C LEU A 219 -11.02 -9.53 -8.43
N PHE A 220 -10.58 -8.27 -8.38
CA PHE A 220 -11.12 -7.27 -7.46
C PHE A 220 -12.62 -7.03 -7.71
N CYS A 221 -13.04 -6.86 -8.97
CA CYS A 221 -14.46 -6.71 -9.33
C CYS A 221 -15.28 -7.94 -8.92
N LEU A 222 -14.76 -9.15 -9.17
CA LEU A 222 -15.42 -10.39 -8.73
C LEU A 222 -15.58 -10.44 -7.20
N PHE A 223 -14.51 -10.16 -6.46
CA PHE A 223 -14.56 -10.13 -4.99
C PHE A 223 -15.39 -8.99 -4.44
N LEU A 224 -15.51 -7.87 -5.15
CA LEU A 224 -16.43 -6.79 -4.81
C LEU A 224 -17.88 -7.26 -4.90
N MET A 225 -18.27 -7.93 -5.99
CA MET A 225 -19.62 -8.49 -6.13
C MET A 225 -19.94 -9.51 -5.04
N VAL A 226 -19.03 -10.46 -4.81
CA VAL A 226 -19.17 -11.47 -3.74
C VAL A 226 -19.18 -10.80 -2.37
N GLY A 227 -18.32 -9.80 -2.16
CA GLY A 227 -18.22 -9.03 -0.93
C GLY A 227 -19.50 -8.26 -0.59
N ILE A 228 -20.13 -7.62 -1.58
CA ILE A 228 -21.43 -6.96 -1.41
C ILE A 228 -22.48 -7.98 -0.97
N MET A 229 -22.54 -9.14 -1.64
CA MET A 229 -23.47 -10.21 -1.27
C MET A 229 -23.23 -10.69 0.16
N VAL A 230 -21.97 -10.99 0.53
CA VAL A 230 -21.62 -11.43 1.89
C VAL A 230 -21.95 -10.36 2.93
N LEU A 231 -21.68 -9.09 2.64
CA LEU A 231 -21.96 -7.97 3.56
C LEU A 231 -23.48 -7.78 3.77
N VAL A 232 -24.29 -7.91 2.72
CA VAL A 232 -25.76 -7.87 2.82
C VAL A 232 -26.27 -9.03 3.67
N LEU A 233 -25.82 -10.26 3.40
CA LEU A 233 -26.19 -11.43 4.18
C LEU A 233 -25.75 -11.32 5.65
N PHE A 234 -24.54 -10.83 5.89
CA PHE A 234 -24.01 -10.57 7.23
C PHE A 234 -24.86 -9.53 7.97
N THR A 235 -25.20 -8.43 7.30
CA THR A 235 -26.03 -7.35 7.87
C THR A 235 -27.44 -7.86 8.18
N ALA A 236 -28.05 -8.62 7.29
CA ALA A 236 -29.34 -9.25 7.53
C ALA A 236 -29.28 -10.19 8.74
N ALA A 237 -28.27 -11.07 8.81
CA ALA A 237 -28.05 -11.98 9.94
C ALA A 237 -27.80 -11.23 11.26
N TYR A 238 -27.14 -10.07 11.20
CA TYR A 238 -26.93 -9.20 12.36
C TYR A 238 -28.26 -8.59 12.84
N VAL A 239 -29.06 -8.04 11.93
CA VAL A 239 -30.37 -7.45 12.24
C VAL A 239 -31.36 -8.48 12.78
N THR A 240 -31.34 -9.71 12.26
CA THR A 240 -32.19 -10.80 12.77
C THR A 240 -31.68 -11.41 14.08
N GLY A 241 -30.51 -10.97 14.58
CA GLY A 241 -29.90 -11.47 15.81
C GLY A 241 -29.21 -12.83 15.69
N SER A 242 -29.12 -13.38 14.48
CA SER A 242 -28.41 -14.64 14.17
C SER A 242 -26.90 -14.49 14.32
N VAL A 243 -26.40 -13.27 14.13
CA VAL A 243 -25.01 -12.87 14.40
C VAL A 243 -25.03 -11.78 15.47
N GLN A 244 -24.14 -11.92 16.47
CA GLN A 244 -24.00 -10.97 17.56
C GLN A 244 -22.54 -10.56 17.72
N SER A 245 -22.31 -9.38 18.28
CA SER A 245 -20.97 -8.96 18.71
C SER A 245 -20.44 -9.93 19.76
N ALA A 246 -19.17 -10.31 19.62
CA ALA A 246 -18.46 -11.14 20.58
C ALA A 246 -17.71 -10.31 21.64
N ILE A 247 -17.70 -8.97 21.50
CA ILE A 247 -17.03 -8.07 22.44
C ILE A 247 -18.04 -7.56 23.46
N HIS A 248 -17.84 -7.97 24.71
CA HIS A 248 -18.65 -7.52 25.84
C HIS A 248 -17.95 -6.35 26.55
N CYS A 249 -18.69 -5.25 26.76
CA CYS A 249 -18.21 -4.04 27.44
C CYS A 249 -18.95 -3.81 28.77
N GLY A 250 -18.44 -2.92 29.62
CA GLY A 250 -19.12 -2.45 30.84
C GLY A 250 -18.73 -3.19 32.12
N HIS A 251 -17.78 -4.12 32.05
CA HIS A 251 -17.34 -4.94 33.19
C HIS A 251 -15.87 -4.71 33.57
N SER A 252 -15.11 -3.90 32.82
CA SER A 252 -13.67 -3.74 33.04
C SER A 252 -13.37 -2.47 33.83
N ASN A 253 -13.01 -2.62 35.11
CA ASN A 253 -12.46 -1.55 35.94
C ASN A 253 -11.08 -1.05 35.46
N HIS A 254 -10.55 -1.61 34.37
CA HIS A 254 -9.17 -1.44 33.90
C HIS A 254 -9.09 -0.78 32.52
N ALA A 255 -10.22 -0.32 31.99
CA ALA A 255 -10.35 0.33 30.68
C ALA A 255 -9.33 1.44 30.42
N GLY A 256 -8.93 2.17 31.48
CA GLY A 256 -7.99 3.27 31.41
C GLY A 256 -6.52 2.85 31.25
N ILE A 257 -6.17 1.57 31.39
CA ILE A 257 -4.80 1.06 31.25
C ILE A 257 -4.46 0.77 29.79
N TYR A 258 -5.40 0.24 29.00
CA TYR A 258 -5.17 -0.05 27.57
C TYR A 258 -4.73 1.15 26.70
N PRO A 259 -5.23 2.40 26.86
CA PRO A 259 -4.68 3.53 26.11
C PRO A 259 -3.25 3.87 26.55
N GLU A 260 -2.88 3.66 27.82
CA GLU A 260 -1.48 3.80 28.27
C GLU A 260 -0.60 2.77 27.56
N THR A 261 -1.05 1.51 27.48
CA THR A 261 -0.37 0.44 26.76
C THR A 261 -0.17 0.80 25.29
N PHE A 262 -1.18 1.36 24.63
CA PHE A 262 -1.08 1.78 23.24
C PHE A 262 -0.14 2.98 23.06
N ALA A 263 -0.20 3.96 23.95
CA ALA A 263 0.72 5.11 23.94
C ALA A 263 2.18 4.67 24.11
N PHE A 264 2.43 3.75 25.05
CA PHE A 264 3.76 3.17 25.25
C PHE A 264 4.21 2.34 24.05
N TRP A 265 3.32 1.55 23.45
CA TRP A 265 3.60 0.82 22.23
C TRP A 265 3.97 1.74 21.05
N LEU A 266 3.23 2.82 20.80
CA LEU A 266 3.54 3.75 19.71
C LEU A 266 4.95 4.31 19.84
N LEU A 267 5.33 4.75 21.05
CA LEU A 267 6.68 5.24 21.33
C LEU A 267 7.72 4.14 21.14
N LEU A 268 7.49 2.96 21.71
CA LEU A 268 8.42 1.84 21.65
C LEU A 268 8.59 1.32 20.23
N PHE A 269 7.50 1.16 19.48
CA PHE A 269 7.50 0.80 18.06
C PHE A 269 8.36 1.77 17.26
N PHE A 270 8.07 3.08 17.36
CA PHE A 270 8.84 4.10 16.66
C PHE A 270 10.33 4.06 17.03
N VAL A 271 10.66 4.09 18.33
CA VAL A 271 12.06 4.09 18.76
C VAL A 271 12.80 2.83 18.30
N LEU A 272 12.19 1.65 18.44
CA LEU A 272 12.83 0.40 18.05
C LEU A 272 13.02 0.28 16.53
N THR A 273 12.01 0.62 15.73
CA THR A 273 12.12 0.52 14.27
C THR A 273 13.09 1.54 13.70
N GLN A 274 13.10 2.78 14.22
CA GLN A 274 14.08 3.78 13.82
C GLN A 274 15.51 3.39 14.26
N SER A 275 15.66 2.85 15.47
CA SER A 275 16.98 2.37 15.94
C SER A 275 17.46 1.18 15.11
N ALA A 276 16.59 0.23 14.75
CA ALA A 276 16.96 -0.89 13.90
C ALA A 276 17.39 -0.44 12.50
N SER A 277 16.66 0.53 11.92
CA SER A 277 17.01 1.14 10.63
C SER A 277 18.38 1.84 10.67
N TYR A 278 18.70 2.55 11.76
CA TYR A 278 19.97 3.25 11.91
C TYR A 278 21.16 2.32 12.23
N LEU A 279 20.95 1.30 13.05
CA LEU A 279 22.02 0.40 13.53
C LEU A 279 22.40 -0.67 12.50
N VAL A 280 21.46 -1.12 11.66
CA VAL A 280 21.70 -2.14 10.64
C VAL A 280 21.77 -1.49 9.27
N GLN A 281 22.99 -1.11 8.87
CA GLN A 281 23.25 -0.47 7.58
C GLN A 281 23.31 -1.46 6.41
N ASP A 282 23.45 -2.76 6.67
CA ASP A 282 23.39 -3.78 5.63
C ASP A 282 21.93 -3.95 5.15
N ASP A 283 21.66 -3.46 3.95
CA ASP A 283 20.35 -3.52 3.29
C ASP A 283 19.77 -4.94 3.26
N ARG A 284 20.63 -5.97 3.19
CA ARG A 284 20.21 -7.37 3.16
C ARG A 284 19.50 -7.81 4.44
N TYR A 285 19.90 -7.26 5.59
CA TYR A 285 19.38 -7.65 6.91
C TYR A 285 18.54 -6.55 7.58
N ARG A 286 18.55 -5.32 7.05
CA ARG A 286 17.82 -4.18 7.61
C ARG A 286 16.31 -4.49 7.74
N THR A 287 15.69 -5.07 6.72
CA THR A 287 14.27 -5.46 6.75
C THR A 287 13.97 -6.46 7.86
N LEU A 288 14.83 -7.47 8.06
CA LEU A 288 14.68 -8.45 9.15
C LEU A 288 14.90 -7.81 10.53
N ALA A 289 15.86 -6.89 10.66
CA ALA A 289 16.09 -6.16 11.91
C ALA A 289 14.89 -5.28 12.28
N MET A 290 14.31 -4.59 11.29
CA MET A 290 13.06 -3.84 11.46
C MET A 290 11.89 -4.77 11.83
N ALA A 291 11.81 -5.96 11.24
CA ALA A 291 10.83 -6.97 11.62
C ALA A 291 10.97 -7.38 13.09
N ALA A 292 12.20 -7.69 13.52
CA ALA A 292 12.50 -8.05 14.90
C ALA A 292 12.16 -6.91 15.87
N ALA A 293 12.49 -5.67 15.52
CA ALA A 293 12.12 -4.48 16.29
C ALA A 293 10.59 -4.30 16.39
N MET A 294 9.87 -4.53 15.29
CA MET A 294 8.41 -4.49 15.25
C MET A 294 7.81 -5.54 16.18
N PHE A 295 8.26 -6.79 16.15
CA PHE A 295 7.81 -7.81 17.12
C PHE A 295 8.21 -7.45 18.55
N GLY A 296 9.43 -6.92 18.75
CA GLY A 296 9.93 -6.45 20.04
C GLY A 296 9.06 -5.36 20.66
N SER A 297 8.40 -4.53 19.84
CA SER A 297 7.47 -3.52 20.32
C SER A 297 6.29 -4.09 21.10
N LEU A 298 5.90 -5.36 20.88
CA LEU A 298 4.85 -6.03 21.65
C LEU A 298 5.22 -6.26 23.12
N PHE A 299 6.48 -6.01 23.52
CA PHE A 299 6.84 -5.92 24.93
C PHE A 299 6.01 -4.87 25.68
N ALA A 300 5.40 -3.91 24.98
CA ALA A 300 4.41 -3.00 25.55
C ALA A 300 3.25 -3.71 26.27
N LEU A 301 2.89 -4.95 25.89
CA LEU A 301 1.88 -5.76 26.58
C LEU A 301 2.28 -6.20 27.99
N ALA A 302 3.55 -6.03 28.39
CA ALA A 302 3.97 -6.17 29.78
C ALA A 302 3.38 -5.04 30.65
N TRP A 303 3.09 -3.86 30.09
CA TRP A 303 2.53 -2.71 30.81
C TRP A 303 1.25 -3.05 31.60
N PRO A 304 0.17 -3.59 30.99
CA PRO A 304 -1.04 -3.94 31.74
C PRO A 304 -0.79 -4.99 32.82
N ARG A 305 0.17 -5.90 32.62
CA ARG A 305 0.55 -6.90 33.62
C ARG A 305 1.25 -6.26 34.82
N LEU A 306 2.13 -5.29 34.59
CA LEU A 306 2.78 -4.47 35.62
C LEU A 306 1.76 -3.59 36.37
N ARG A 307 0.67 -3.21 35.71
CA ARG A 307 -0.45 -2.46 36.30
C ARG A 307 -1.43 -3.33 37.09
N GLY A 308 -1.19 -4.65 37.15
CA GLY A 308 -1.96 -5.58 37.98
C GLY A 308 -3.04 -6.37 37.24
N ILE A 309 -3.14 -6.28 35.91
CA ILE A 309 -4.09 -7.10 35.15
C ILE A 309 -3.50 -8.51 34.93
N PRO A 310 -4.21 -9.59 35.29
CA PRO A 310 -3.74 -10.95 35.03
C PRO A 310 -3.55 -11.22 33.53
N TRP A 311 -2.52 -11.98 33.16
CA TRP A 311 -2.21 -12.28 31.75
C TRP A 311 -3.35 -12.99 31.01
N ARG A 312 -4.09 -13.86 31.71
CA ARG A 312 -5.30 -14.51 31.17
C ARG A 312 -6.34 -13.49 30.73
N GLN A 313 -6.55 -12.45 31.54
CA GLN A 313 -7.49 -11.37 31.23
C GLN A 313 -6.98 -10.49 30.09
N ILE A 314 -5.68 -10.14 30.08
CA ILE A 314 -5.07 -9.37 28.97
C ILE A 314 -5.30 -10.10 27.65
N ARG A 315 -4.96 -11.40 27.57
CA ARG A 315 -5.19 -12.23 26.38
C ARG A 315 -6.65 -12.25 25.96
N SER A 316 -7.56 -12.37 26.91
CA SER A 316 -9.00 -12.36 26.63
C SER A 316 -9.47 -11.01 26.08
N ASP A 317 -9.07 -9.91 26.70
CA ASP A 317 -9.46 -8.55 26.32
C ASP A 317 -8.92 -8.16 24.94
N ILE A 318 -7.64 -8.43 24.68
CA ILE A 318 -7.02 -8.16 23.37
C ILE A 318 -7.37 -9.23 22.33
N GLY A 319 -8.09 -10.28 22.72
CA GLY A 319 -8.55 -11.40 21.88
C GLY A 319 -7.44 -12.24 21.26
N TRP A 320 -6.36 -12.43 22.02
CA TRP A 320 -5.45 -13.57 21.88
C TRP A 320 -6.12 -14.84 22.41
N THR A 321 -7.19 -15.23 21.73
CA THR A 321 -7.97 -16.44 21.99
C THR A 321 -8.08 -17.25 20.71
N ALA A 322 -8.33 -18.55 20.85
CA ALA A 322 -8.53 -19.43 19.70
C ALA A 322 -9.91 -19.25 19.03
N GLY A 323 -10.74 -18.31 19.51
CA GLY A 323 -12.12 -18.16 19.05
C GLY A 323 -13.02 -19.32 19.49
N LYS A 324 -14.28 -19.29 19.03
CA LYS A 324 -15.27 -20.34 19.35
C LYS A 324 -15.04 -21.61 18.54
N ARG A 325 -14.42 -21.48 17.36
CA ARG A 325 -14.15 -22.59 16.42
C ARG A 325 -12.74 -22.43 15.85
N PRO A 326 -11.68 -22.83 16.57
CA PRO A 326 -10.29 -22.52 16.22
C PRO A 326 -9.89 -22.89 14.80
N LEU A 327 -10.31 -24.07 14.33
CA LEU A 327 -10.01 -24.55 12.99
C LEU A 327 -10.76 -23.79 11.88
N ALA A 328 -11.85 -23.10 12.22
CA ALA A 328 -12.65 -22.32 11.26
C ALA A 328 -12.25 -20.84 11.21
N GLU A 329 -11.60 -20.30 12.25
CA GLU A 329 -11.23 -18.87 12.28
C GLU A 329 -10.36 -18.44 11.09
N PRO A 330 -9.40 -19.24 10.57
CA PRO A 330 -8.67 -18.86 9.35
C PRO A 330 -9.56 -18.72 8.12
N ALA A 331 -10.49 -19.65 7.90
CA ALA A 331 -11.43 -19.58 6.78
C ALA A 331 -12.41 -18.41 6.94
N ILE A 332 -12.82 -18.10 8.18
CA ILE A 332 -13.60 -16.90 8.49
C ILE A 332 -12.77 -15.64 8.20
N GLY A 333 -11.46 -15.66 8.38
CA GLY A 333 -10.56 -14.58 7.97
C GLY A 333 -10.62 -14.31 6.47
N VAL A 334 -10.58 -15.36 5.64
CA VAL A 334 -10.76 -15.22 4.17
C VAL A 334 -12.11 -14.58 3.84
N GLY A 335 -13.20 -15.08 4.46
CA GLY A 335 -14.53 -14.50 4.27
C GLY A 335 -14.62 -13.04 4.75
N SER A 336 -13.92 -12.70 5.84
CA SER A 336 -13.86 -11.34 6.39
C SER A 336 -13.10 -10.39 5.48
N TYR A 337 -12.05 -10.86 4.80
CA TYR A 337 -11.36 -10.09 3.77
C TYR A 337 -12.30 -9.75 2.61
N ILE A 338 -13.01 -10.76 2.07
CA ILE A 338 -13.99 -10.57 0.99
C ILE A 338 -15.10 -9.58 1.41
N MET A 339 -15.60 -9.70 2.64
CA MET A 339 -16.58 -8.77 3.21
C MET A 339 -16.02 -7.34 3.38
N THR A 340 -14.70 -7.17 3.42
CA THR A 340 -14.05 -5.86 3.55
C THR A 340 -13.91 -5.13 2.20
N ILE A 341 -13.89 -5.86 1.08
CA ILE A 341 -13.70 -5.28 -0.26
C ILE A 341 -14.73 -4.16 -0.60
N PRO A 342 -16.03 -4.26 -0.27
CA PRO A 342 -16.96 -3.16 -0.49
C PRO A 342 -16.59 -1.87 0.24
N PHE A 343 -16.09 -1.97 1.48
CA PHE A 343 -15.59 -0.80 2.19
C PHE A 343 -14.36 -0.25 1.48
N LEU A 344 -13.39 -1.12 1.14
CA LEU A 344 -12.18 -0.73 0.42
C LEU A 344 -12.51 0.00 -0.89
N PHE A 345 -13.51 -0.45 -1.65
CA PHE A 345 -13.96 0.23 -2.86
C PHE A 345 -14.46 1.65 -2.57
N VAL A 346 -15.27 1.84 -1.52
CA VAL A 346 -15.72 3.19 -1.10
C VAL A 346 -14.55 4.07 -0.67
N GLY A 347 -13.61 3.52 0.10
CA GLY A 347 -12.39 4.24 0.50
C GLY A 347 -11.50 4.60 -0.69
N PHE A 348 -11.39 3.71 -1.68
CA PHE A 348 -10.67 3.97 -2.93
C PHE A 348 -11.34 5.11 -3.72
N LEU A 349 -12.67 5.09 -3.90
CA LEU A 349 -13.39 6.18 -4.56
C LEU A 349 -13.21 7.51 -3.83
N ALA A 350 -13.25 7.51 -2.49
CA ALA A 350 -12.97 8.70 -1.70
C ALA A 350 -11.54 9.21 -1.90
N SER A 351 -10.56 8.32 -2.04
CA SER A 351 -9.17 8.65 -2.33
C SER A 351 -9.01 9.27 -3.72
N VAL A 352 -9.69 8.72 -4.74
CA VAL A 352 -9.72 9.28 -6.11
C VAL A 352 -10.36 10.67 -6.13
N ILE A 353 -11.48 10.86 -5.42
CA ILE A 353 -12.12 12.17 -5.29
C ILE A 353 -11.19 13.16 -4.60
N LEU A 354 -10.51 12.74 -3.52
CA LEU A 354 -9.56 13.58 -2.82
C LEU A 354 -8.37 13.98 -3.70
N MET A 355 -7.85 13.05 -4.51
CA MET A 355 -6.81 13.31 -5.50
C MET A 355 -7.28 14.34 -6.54
N PHE A 356 -8.51 14.20 -7.05
CA PHE A 356 -9.07 15.17 -7.98
C PHE A 356 -9.24 16.55 -7.34
N VAL A 357 -9.79 16.62 -6.13
CA VAL A 357 -9.99 17.88 -5.40
C VAL A 357 -8.66 18.55 -5.06
N THR A 358 -7.66 17.78 -4.63
CA THR A 358 -6.32 18.32 -4.34
C THR A 358 -5.63 18.80 -5.61
N GLY A 359 -5.73 18.06 -6.71
CA GLY A 359 -5.22 18.49 -8.03
C GLY A 359 -5.97 19.67 -8.67
N LEU A 360 -7.15 20.04 -8.17
CA LEU A 360 -7.83 21.31 -8.53
C LEU A 360 -7.32 22.50 -7.71
N VAL A 361 -6.71 22.24 -6.55
CA VAL A 361 -6.25 23.27 -5.60
C VAL A 361 -4.75 23.50 -5.72
N GLU A 362 -3.97 22.45 -5.97
CA GLU A 362 -2.59 22.58 -6.43
C GLU A 362 -2.62 22.92 -7.93
N PRO A 363 -1.98 24.02 -8.37
CA PRO A 363 -1.85 24.28 -9.79
C PRO A 363 -1.20 23.07 -10.45
N VAL A 364 -1.74 22.61 -11.57
CA VAL A 364 -0.97 21.80 -12.52
C VAL A 364 0.26 22.64 -12.89
N GLY A 365 1.41 22.35 -12.28
CA GLY A 365 2.58 23.24 -12.24
C GLY A 365 2.75 24.01 -10.92
N GLY A 366 2.55 23.36 -9.77
CA GLY A 366 2.73 23.96 -8.45
C GLY A 366 4.16 24.48 -8.22
N GLY A 367 4.41 25.76 -8.51
CA GLY A 367 5.54 26.56 -8.03
C GLY A 367 6.97 26.10 -8.38
N GLY A 368 7.15 24.97 -9.06
CA GLY A 368 8.42 24.50 -9.60
C GLY A 368 8.56 24.82 -11.09
N ASP A 369 9.81 24.78 -11.59
CA ASP A 369 10.13 24.96 -13.01
C ASP A 369 9.39 23.92 -13.88
N GLU A 370 9.13 24.24 -15.17
CA GLU A 370 8.34 23.45 -16.15
C GLU A 370 8.68 21.93 -16.23
N PHE A 371 9.89 21.55 -15.83
CA PHE A 371 10.43 20.18 -15.85
C PHE A 371 10.63 19.57 -14.45
N SER A 372 9.95 20.09 -13.43
CA SER A 372 10.04 19.55 -12.07
C SER A 372 9.42 18.14 -11.97
N PRO A 373 9.96 17.24 -11.13
CA PRO A 373 9.41 15.89 -10.96
C PRO A 373 7.95 15.91 -10.48
N THR A 374 7.12 15.04 -11.06
CA THR A 374 5.70 14.94 -10.70
C THR A 374 5.53 14.15 -9.41
N SER A 375 5.22 14.80 -8.29
CA SER A 375 5.07 14.12 -6.99
C SER A 375 3.76 13.34 -6.88
N LEU A 376 3.65 12.19 -7.55
CA LEU A 376 2.56 11.25 -7.29
C LEU A 376 2.86 10.46 -6.00
N PRO A 377 1.89 10.32 -5.07
CA PRO A 377 2.05 9.48 -3.90
C PRO A 377 2.40 8.05 -4.31
N SER A 378 3.60 7.60 -3.93
CA SER A 378 4.06 6.24 -4.17
C SER A 378 4.38 5.56 -2.85
N HIS A 379 4.15 4.25 -2.76
CA HIS A 379 4.57 3.49 -1.59
C HIS A 379 6.06 3.14 -1.75
N PRO A 380 6.92 3.37 -0.74
CA PRO A 380 8.35 3.05 -0.81
C PRO A 380 8.68 1.61 -1.22
N ILE A 381 7.75 0.66 -1.00
CA ILE A 381 7.90 -0.75 -1.34
C ILE A 381 8.01 -0.98 -2.85
N VAL A 382 7.49 -0.08 -3.69
CA VAL A 382 7.58 -0.18 -5.15
C VAL A 382 9.03 -0.19 -5.59
N SER A 383 9.85 0.72 -5.06
CA SER A 383 11.29 0.79 -5.34
C SER A 383 12.04 -0.45 -4.86
N THR A 384 11.71 -0.92 -3.64
CA THR A 384 12.35 -2.11 -3.05
C THR A 384 12.01 -3.37 -3.83
N VAL A 385 10.77 -3.53 -4.29
CA VAL A 385 10.33 -4.71 -5.04
C VAL A 385 10.96 -4.74 -6.44
N ALA A 386 11.13 -3.57 -7.07
CA ALA A 386 11.72 -3.49 -8.41
C ALA A 386 13.16 -4.00 -8.47
N THR A 387 13.91 -3.91 -7.37
CA THR A 387 15.32 -4.34 -7.29
C THR A 387 15.53 -5.55 -6.37
N ALA A 388 14.45 -6.14 -5.84
CA ALA A 388 14.53 -7.22 -4.86
C ALA A 388 15.03 -8.55 -5.47
N ASP A 389 16.01 -9.17 -4.80
CA ASP A 389 16.31 -10.58 -5.00
C ASP A 389 15.28 -11.48 -4.26
N TRP A 390 15.31 -12.79 -4.52
CA TRP A 390 14.39 -13.74 -3.88
C TRP A 390 14.44 -13.73 -2.34
N PHE A 391 15.61 -13.39 -1.77
CA PHE A 391 15.76 -13.31 -0.33
C PHE A 391 15.06 -12.07 0.24
N MET A 392 15.17 -10.92 -0.42
CA MET A 392 14.43 -9.71 -0.09
C MET A 392 12.93 -9.92 -0.28
N VAL A 393 12.50 -10.57 -1.37
CA VAL A 393 11.08 -10.91 -1.58
C VAL A 393 10.53 -11.74 -0.42
N PHE A 394 11.26 -12.77 0.02
CA PHE A 394 10.88 -13.56 1.19
C PHE A 394 10.74 -12.70 2.45
N GLN A 395 11.69 -11.80 2.70
CA GLN A 395 11.63 -10.88 3.84
C GLN A 395 10.40 -9.95 3.76
N LEU A 396 10.08 -9.42 2.58
CA LEU A 396 8.91 -8.56 2.38
C LEU A 396 7.61 -9.29 2.69
N TYR A 397 7.44 -10.55 2.26
CA TYR A 397 6.26 -11.35 2.63
C TYR A 397 6.20 -11.63 4.14
N LEU A 398 7.34 -12.00 4.75
CA LEU A 398 7.40 -12.26 6.18
C LEU A 398 6.98 -11.02 7.00
N VAL A 399 7.44 -9.83 6.60
CA VAL A 399 7.11 -8.59 7.29
C VAL A 399 5.68 -8.15 6.97
N ALA A 400 5.33 -7.98 5.70
CA ALA A 400 4.07 -7.37 5.30
C ALA A 400 2.86 -8.29 5.50
N ALA A 401 2.98 -9.59 5.21
CA ALA A 401 1.86 -10.53 5.25
C ALA A 401 1.74 -11.30 6.58
N ILE A 402 2.75 -11.25 7.45
CA ILE A 402 2.74 -11.96 8.74
C ILE A 402 3.05 -11.00 9.89
N GLY A 403 4.20 -10.34 9.88
CA GLY A 403 4.65 -9.51 10.99
C GLY A 403 3.72 -8.34 11.28
N ALA A 404 3.44 -7.52 10.28
CA ALA A 404 2.55 -6.36 10.39
C ALA A 404 1.15 -6.78 10.85
N PRO A 405 0.47 -7.77 10.24
CA PRO A 405 -0.80 -8.28 10.74
C PRO A 405 -0.77 -8.72 12.20
N VAL A 406 0.28 -9.42 12.65
CA VAL A 406 0.35 -9.88 14.05
C VAL A 406 0.46 -8.69 15.01
N VAL A 407 1.38 -7.76 14.74
CA VAL A 407 1.65 -6.64 15.65
C VAL A 407 0.54 -5.60 15.60
N GLU A 408 0.12 -5.19 14.40
CA GLU A 408 -0.87 -4.14 14.20
C GLU A 408 -2.26 -4.59 14.64
N GLU A 409 -2.71 -5.80 14.31
CA GLU A 409 -4.02 -6.28 14.80
C GLU A 409 -4.04 -6.40 16.31
N THR A 410 -2.92 -6.80 16.93
CA THR A 410 -2.80 -6.85 18.39
C THR A 410 -3.01 -5.48 19.03
N MET A 411 -2.36 -4.45 18.48
CA MET A 411 -2.37 -3.13 19.10
C MET A 411 -3.59 -2.29 18.70
N PHE A 412 -3.98 -2.29 17.44
CA PHE A 412 -5.16 -1.56 16.99
C PHE A 412 -6.46 -2.27 17.38
N ARG A 413 -6.63 -3.54 17.01
CA ARG A 413 -7.91 -4.25 17.20
C ARG A 413 -8.00 -4.88 18.59
N GLY A 414 -6.87 -5.29 19.16
CA GLY A 414 -6.80 -5.84 20.52
C GLY A 414 -6.79 -4.76 21.60
N VAL A 415 -5.90 -3.77 21.52
CA VAL A 415 -5.68 -2.79 22.62
C VAL A 415 -6.51 -1.51 22.43
N MET A 416 -6.29 -0.76 21.35
CA MET A 416 -6.92 0.54 21.12
C MET A 416 -8.44 0.41 20.94
N TYR A 417 -8.89 -0.47 20.04
CA TYR A 417 -10.31 -0.68 19.78
C TYR A 417 -11.06 -1.16 21.02
N ARG A 418 -10.48 -2.06 21.82
CA ARG A 418 -11.03 -2.51 23.11
C ARG A 418 -11.25 -1.35 24.07
N HIS A 419 -10.28 -0.45 24.18
CA HIS A 419 -10.39 0.77 24.99
C HIS A 419 -11.52 1.67 24.51
N LEU A 420 -11.56 1.99 23.21
CA LEU A 420 -12.57 2.86 22.61
C LEU A 420 -13.99 2.31 22.81
N ARG A 421 -14.16 1.00 22.65
CA ARG A 421 -15.43 0.30 22.88
C ARG A 421 -15.87 0.34 24.34
N GLU A 422 -14.94 0.15 25.28
CA GLU A 422 -15.23 0.25 26.70
C GLU A 422 -15.57 1.68 27.11
N CYS A 423 -14.91 2.69 26.54
CA CYS A 423 -15.19 4.10 26.85
C CYS A 423 -16.55 4.57 26.30
N SER A 424 -16.94 4.09 25.12
CA SER A 424 -18.16 4.52 24.45
C SER A 424 -19.37 3.60 24.69
N HIS A 425 -19.24 2.54 25.49
CA HIS A 425 -20.29 1.50 25.65
C HIS A 425 -21.67 2.03 26.05
N ARG A 426 -21.73 3.16 26.76
CA ARG A 426 -22.98 3.78 27.23
C ARG A 426 -23.79 4.46 26.11
N TRP A 427 -23.20 4.63 24.92
CA TRP A 427 -23.84 5.32 23.79
C TRP A 427 -24.77 4.41 22.98
N GLY A 428 -24.96 3.17 23.42
CA GLY A 428 -25.62 2.13 22.64
C GLY A 428 -24.65 1.49 21.64
N PHE A 429 -25.01 0.28 21.18
CA PHE A 429 -24.12 -0.54 20.37
C PHE A 429 -23.64 0.18 19.11
N LEU A 430 -24.57 0.68 18.28
CA LEU A 430 -24.24 1.20 16.95
C LEU A 430 -23.33 2.43 17.03
N LEU A 431 -23.69 3.40 17.88
CA LEU A 431 -22.91 4.62 18.04
C LEU A 431 -21.54 4.34 18.66
N SER A 432 -21.47 3.43 19.63
CA SER A 432 -20.19 3.01 20.23
C SER A 432 -19.28 2.28 19.24
N PHE A 433 -19.84 1.37 18.44
CA PHE A 433 -19.12 0.67 17.38
C PHE A 433 -18.57 1.65 16.34
N LEU A 434 -19.43 2.49 15.76
CA LEU A 434 -19.04 3.43 14.71
C LEU A 434 -17.97 4.41 15.20
N PHE A 435 -18.16 5.01 16.38
CA PHE A 435 -17.17 5.89 16.99
C PHE A 435 -15.81 5.19 17.15
N SER A 436 -15.82 3.98 17.73
CA SER A 436 -14.59 3.24 18.02
C SER A 436 -13.89 2.77 16.75
N ALA A 437 -14.65 2.26 15.78
CA ALA A 437 -14.12 1.75 14.53
C ALA A 437 -13.56 2.88 13.66
N LEU A 438 -14.24 4.02 13.57
CA LEU A 438 -13.77 5.18 12.78
C LEU A 438 -12.50 5.79 13.37
N ILE A 439 -12.45 6.03 14.69
CA ILE A 439 -11.24 6.58 15.33
C ILE A 439 -10.06 5.61 15.21
N ASN A 440 -10.28 4.33 15.50
CA ASN A 440 -9.23 3.31 15.38
C ASN A 440 -8.70 3.24 13.93
N SER A 441 -9.60 3.26 12.94
CA SER A 441 -9.23 3.18 11.53
C SER A 441 -8.54 4.46 11.03
N PHE A 442 -8.94 5.63 11.53
CA PHE A 442 -8.28 6.89 11.22
C PHE A 442 -6.85 6.94 11.77
N ILE A 443 -6.67 6.61 13.06
CA ILE A 443 -5.33 6.58 13.68
C ILE A 443 -4.45 5.55 12.97
N PHE A 444 -5.00 4.39 12.62
CA PHE A 444 -4.32 3.40 11.80
C PHE A 444 -3.86 4.04 10.48
N ALA A 445 -4.77 4.57 9.67
CA ALA A 445 -4.44 5.08 8.35
C ALA A 445 -3.43 6.24 8.35
N VAL A 446 -3.57 7.21 9.25
CA VAL A 446 -2.82 8.48 9.20
C VAL A 446 -1.36 8.35 9.66
N ILE A 447 -1.00 7.28 10.37
CA ILE A 447 0.38 7.00 10.77
C ILE A 447 1.16 6.18 9.73
N HIS A 448 0.50 5.71 8.67
CA HIS A 448 1.18 4.94 7.63
C HIS A 448 1.72 5.87 6.52
N PRO A 449 2.88 5.53 5.93
CA PRO A 449 3.59 6.40 4.99
C PRO A 449 3.09 6.25 3.53
N GLN A 450 1.79 6.49 3.28
CA GLN A 450 1.21 6.46 1.91
C GLN A 450 0.60 7.81 1.49
N GLY A 451 0.81 8.85 2.29
CA GLY A 451 0.31 10.20 2.04
C GLY A 451 -1.17 10.37 2.39
N LEU A 452 -1.58 11.63 2.57
CA LEU A 452 -2.94 11.97 3.00
C LEU A 452 -4.02 11.49 2.03
N VAL A 453 -3.70 11.38 0.74
CA VAL A 453 -4.63 10.91 -0.31
C VAL A 453 -5.03 9.45 -0.10
N ALA A 454 -4.14 8.60 0.45
CA ALA A 454 -4.40 7.18 0.67
C ALA A 454 -5.18 6.90 1.98
N VAL A 455 -5.32 7.89 2.87
CA VAL A 455 -5.97 7.73 4.18
C VAL A 455 -7.38 7.13 4.05
N PRO A 456 -8.27 7.57 3.14
CA PRO A 456 -9.61 6.99 3.04
C PRO A 456 -9.61 5.49 2.68
N ALA A 457 -8.74 5.05 1.77
CA ALA A 457 -8.61 3.64 1.41
C ALA A 457 -8.09 2.81 2.59
N LEU A 458 -7.05 3.30 3.29
CA LEU A 458 -6.49 2.64 4.47
C LEU A 458 -7.48 2.58 5.64
N MET A 459 -8.26 3.63 5.85
CA MET A 459 -9.35 3.64 6.83
C MET A 459 -10.39 2.56 6.51
N ALA A 460 -10.72 2.39 5.24
CA ALA A 460 -11.77 1.46 4.83
C ALA A 460 -11.38 -0.01 5.02
N ILE A 461 -10.16 -0.41 4.65
CA ILE A 461 -9.64 -1.74 4.99
C ILE A 461 -9.58 -1.90 6.51
N ALA A 462 -9.11 -0.87 7.23
CA ALA A 462 -8.99 -0.93 8.67
C ALA A 462 -10.32 -1.08 9.41
N PHE A 463 -11.38 -0.50 8.86
CA PHE A 463 -12.74 -0.59 9.35
C PHE A 463 -13.30 -2.01 9.19
N GLY A 464 -13.11 -2.63 8.02
CA GLY A 464 -13.55 -4.02 7.78
C GLY A 464 -12.84 -5.03 8.69
N LEU A 465 -11.54 -4.85 8.94
CA LEU A 465 -10.79 -5.66 9.92
C LEU A 465 -11.31 -5.48 11.35
N THR A 466 -11.73 -4.26 11.70
CA THR A 466 -12.37 -3.94 12.99
C THR A 466 -13.75 -4.59 13.12
N LEU A 467 -14.53 -4.64 12.03
CA LEU A 467 -15.80 -5.36 12.01
C LEU A 467 -15.61 -6.87 12.21
N ALA A 468 -14.59 -7.46 11.59
CA ALA A 468 -14.23 -8.87 11.82
C ALA A 468 -13.88 -9.13 13.29
N ARG A 469 -13.14 -8.21 13.91
CA ARG A 469 -12.83 -8.24 15.35
C ARG A 469 -14.11 -8.15 16.21
N GLU A 470 -15.00 -7.21 15.96
CA GLU A 470 -16.25 -7.05 16.72
C GLU A 470 -17.11 -8.32 16.63
N TRP A 471 -17.19 -8.93 15.45
CA TRP A 471 -17.95 -10.15 15.22
C TRP A 471 -17.36 -11.37 15.94
N ARG A 472 -16.05 -11.55 15.87
CA ARG A 472 -15.40 -12.81 16.28
C ARG A 472 -14.80 -12.77 17.67
N GLY A 473 -14.42 -11.60 18.17
CA GLY A 473 -13.79 -11.41 19.47
C GLY A 473 -12.33 -11.89 19.55
N THR A 474 -11.91 -12.84 18.70
CA THR A 474 -10.51 -13.19 18.46
C THR A 474 -9.89 -12.31 17.36
N LEU A 475 -8.57 -12.17 17.35
CA LEU A 475 -7.83 -11.47 16.29
C LEU A 475 -7.54 -12.33 15.05
N ILE A 476 -7.68 -13.66 15.12
CA ILE A 476 -7.24 -14.56 14.04
C ILE A 476 -7.85 -14.15 12.68
N PRO A 477 -9.17 -13.91 12.55
CA PRO A 477 -9.76 -13.51 11.28
C PRO A 477 -9.22 -12.19 10.75
N SER A 478 -8.99 -11.20 11.63
CA SER A 478 -8.43 -9.90 11.24
C SER A 478 -6.96 -10.02 10.81
N MET A 479 -6.14 -10.82 11.52
CA MET A 479 -4.75 -11.10 11.14
C MET A 479 -4.66 -11.79 9.78
N ILE A 480 -5.52 -12.78 9.53
CA ILE A 480 -5.57 -13.47 8.24
C ILE A 480 -6.04 -12.54 7.13
N ALA A 481 -7.11 -11.77 7.34
CA ALA A 481 -7.62 -10.85 6.34
C ALA A 481 -6.60 -9.74 5.99
N HIS A 482 -5.91 -9.21 6.99
CA HIS A 482 -4.84 -8.23 6.80
C HIS A 482 -3.64 -8.86 6.07
N GLY A 483 -3.19 -10.04 6.47
CA GLY A 483 -2.10 -10.75 5.80
C GLY A 483 -2.41 -11.08 4.34
N ILE A 484 -3.65 -11.47 4.03
CA ILE A 484 -4.12 -11.67 2.65
C ILE A 484 -4.06 -10.37 1.87
N HIS A 485 -4.54 -9.26 2.43
CA HIS A 485 -4.51 -7.96 1.75
C HIS A 485 -3.08 -7.56 1.35
N ASN A 486 -2.16 -7.57 2.32
CA ASN A 486 -0.77 -7.16 2.09
C ASN A 486 -0.06 -8.14 1.16
N GLY A 487 -0.28 -9.44 1.34
CA GLY A 487 0.28 -10.48 0.47
C GLY A 487 -0.22 -10.37 -0.96
N LEU A 488 -1.50 -10.08 -1.19
CA LEU A 488 -2.05 -9.89 -2.54
C LEU A 488 -1.47 -8.65 -3.21
N LEU A 489 -1.37 -7.52 -2.50
CA LEU A 489 -0.76 -6.30 -3.05
C LEU A 489 0.69 -6.54 -3.47
N LEU A 490 1.49 -7.20 -2.60
CA LEU A 490 2.87 -7.55 -2.93
C LEU A 490 2.97 -8.50 -4.12
N THR A 491 2.06 -9.49 -4.19
CA THR A 491 2.02 -10.45 -5.30
C THR A 491 1.69 -9.77 -6.62
N VAL A 492 0.68 -8.89 -6.64
CA VAL A 492 0.31 -8.15 -7.85
C VAL A 492 1.47 -7.26 -8.31
N LEU A 493 2.14 -6.59 -7.38
CA LEU A 493 3.29 -5.74 -7.69
C LEU A 493 4.47 -6.54 -8.28
N LEU A 494 4.81 -7.70 -7.70
CA LEU A 494 5.85 -8.59 -8.22
C LEU A 494 5.51 -9.09 -9.63
N LEU A 495 4.27 -9.53 -9.86
CA LEU A 495 3.82 -9.99 -11.17
C LEU A 495 3.79 -8.86 -12.20
N ALA A 496 3.45 -7.64 -11.77
CA ALA A 496 3.40 -6.48 -12.66
C ALA A 496 4.80 -5.98 -13.04
N ILE A 497 5.77 -6.04 -12.13
CA ILE A 497 7.17 -5.66 -12.43
C ILE A 497 7.84 -6.69 -13.35
N GLY A 498 7.53 -7.98 -13.17
CA GLY A 498 8.00 -9.05 -14.07
C GLY A 498 9.48 -9.39 -13.95
N ASN A 499 10.03 -9.29 -12.73
CA ASN A 499 11.41 -9.73 -12.42
C ASN A 499 11.57 -11.26 -12.46
#